data_AF-A0A0D6KU50-F1
#
_entry.id   AF-A0A0D6KU50-F1
#
_cell.length_a   1.000
_cell.length_b   1.000
_cell.length_c   1.000
_cell.angle_alpha   90.00
_cell.angle_beta   90.00
_cell.angle_gamma   90.00
#
_symmetry.space_group_name_H-M   'P 1'
#
loop_
_entity.id
_entity.type
_entity.pdbx_description
1 polymer ?
#
loop_
_entity_poly.entity_id
_entity_poly.type
_entity_poly.pdbx_seq_one_letter_code
_entity_poly.pdbx_strand_id
1 'polypeptide(L)' 'MYLAVTNIAYKDIFAEPIGKLVMQKNHLRLMIFNSHRQEIEEWIN' A
#
# COMPACT_ATOMS: atom_id res chain seq x y z
N MET A 1 9.10 -8.59 4.72
CA MET A 1 7.64 -8.79 4.93
C MET A 1 6.93 -7.60 4.31
N TYR A 2 5.92 -7.86 3.48
CA TYR A 2 5.10 -6.84 2.83
C TYR A 2 3.66 -6.99 3.31
N LEU A 3 2.98 -5.87 3.55
CA LEU A 3 1.53 -5.86 3.72
C LEU A 3 0.88 -5.75 2.35
N ALA A 4 0.11 -6.77 1.97
CA ALA A 4 -0.70 -6.72 0.77
C ALA A 4 -1.90 -5.81 0.99
N VAL A 5 -2.06 -4.80 0.15
CA VAL A 5 -3.22 -3.89 0.17
C VAL A 5 -3.79 -3.76 -1.22
N THR A 6 -5.09 -3.51 -1.34
CA THR A 6 -5.68 -3.20 -2.65
C THR A 6 -5.24 -1.82 -3.12
N ASN A 7 -5.28 -1.59 -4.43
CA ASN A 7 -5.02 -0.27 -4.99
C ASN A 7 -6.01 0.80 -4.46
N ILE A 8 -7.25 0.42 -4.14
CA ILE A 8 -8.24 1.29 -3.49
C ILE A 8 -7.77 1.67 -2.08
N ALA A 9 -7.44 0.67 -1.24
CA ALA A 9 -6.97 0.93 0.13
C ALA A 9 -5.68 1.76 0.15
N TYR A 10 -4.78 1.54 -0.81
CA TYR A 10 -3.60 2.38 -0.96
C TYR A 10 -3.97 3.84 -1.21
N LYS A 11 -4.83 4.11 -2.21
CA LYS A 11 -5.23 5.48 -2.57
C LYS A 11 -5.97 6.19 -1.45
N ASP A 12 -6.91 5.52 -0.80
CA ASP A 12 -7.82 6.16 0.15
C ASP A 12 -7.21 6.32 1.56
N ILE A 13 -6.18 5.52 1.90
CA ILE A 13 -5.61 5.48 3.26
C ILE A 13 -4.11 5.76 3.23
N PHE A 14 -3.34 4.99 2.46
CA PHE A 14 -1.88 4.99 2.56
C PHE A 14 -1.21 6.10 1.74
N ALA A 15 -1.85 6.58 0.68
CA ALA A 15 -1.39 7.72 -0.12
C ALA A 15 -1.64 9.08 0.58
N GLU A 16 -2.60 9.10 1.51
CA GLU A 16 -2.93 10.26 2.33
C GLU A 16 -1.79 10.62 3.30
N PRO A 17 -1.69 11.89 3.75
CA PRO A 17 -0.59 12.34 4.61
C PRO A 17 -0.41 11.51 5.88
N ILE A 18 -1.52 11.12 6.53
CA ILE A 18 -1.47 10.30 7.74
C ILE A 18 -1.03 8.86 7.45
N GLY A 19 -1.47 8.29 6.33
CA GLY A 19 -1.05 6.96 5.88
C GLY A 19 0.44 6.90 5.61
N LYS A 20 0.97 7.90 4.88
CA LYS A 20 2.41 8.05 4.65
C LYS A 20 3.20 8.14 5.95
N LEU A 21 2.71 8.90 6.94
CA LEU A 21 3.35 9.02 8.25
C LEU A 21 3.38 7.68 9.00
N VAL A 22 2.29 6.90 8.96
CA VAL A 22 2.25 5.56 9.56
C VAL A 22 3.23 4.62 8.84
N MET A 23 3.28 4.67 7.51
CA MET A 23 4.20 3.85 6.72
C MET A 23 5.66 4.13 7.08
N GLN A 24 6.02 5.41 7.14
CA GLN A 24 7.38 5.85 7.46
C GLN A 24 7.78 5.46 8.90
N LYS A 25 6.91 5.72 9.88
CA LYS A 25 7.21 5.45 11.30
C LYS A 25 7.39 3.96 11.60
N ASN A 26 6.68 3.10 10.89
CA ASN A 26 6.69 1.65 11.15
C ASN A 26 7.52 0.86 10.12
N HIS A 27 8.22 1.55 9.20
CA HIS A 27 8.94 0.93 8.08
C HIS A 27 8.05 -0.08 7.32
N LEU A 28 6.78 0.31 7.10
CA LEU A 28 5.77 -0.55 6.51
C LEU A 28 5.98 -0.60 5.00
N ARG A 29 6.36 -1.78 4.53
CA ARG A 29 6.48 -2.06 3.10
C ARG A 29 5.15 -2.56 2.57
N LEU A 30 4.68 -1.98 1.47
CA LEU A 30 3.39 -2.32 0.87
C LEU A 30 3.57 -3.06 -0.45
N MET A 31 2.69 -4.02 -0.69
CA MET A 31 2.50 -4.64 -1.99
C MET A 31 1.09 -4.28 -2.46
N ILE A 32 0.99 -3.50 -3.53
CA ILE A 32 -0.28 -3.04 -4.07
C ILE A 32 -0.81 -4.11 -5.03
N PHE A 33 -1.96 -4.68 -4.69
CA PHE A 33 -2.64 -5.70 -5.46
C PHE A 33 -3.89 -5.14 -6.15
N ASN A 34 -4.01 -5.38 -7.45
CA ASN A 34 -5.23 -5.08 -8.19
C ASN A 34 -6.16 -6.28 -8.14
N SER A 35 -7.26 -6.17 -7.40
CA SER A 35 -8.25 -7.24 -7.25
C SER A 35 -9.04 -7.53 -8.53
N HIS A 36 -9.17 -6.58 -9.45
CA HIS A 36 -9.88 -6.77 -10.71
C HIS A 36 -9.05 -7.53 -11.74
N ARG A 37 -7.75 -7.23 -11.83
CA ARG A 37 -6.81 -7.86 -12.77
C ARG A 37 -6.07 -9.07 -12.17
N GLN A 38 -6.21 -9.29 -10.86
CA GLN A 38 -5.52 -10.35 -10.11
C GLN A 38 -3.99 -10.31 -10.25
N GLU A 39 -3.42 -9.10 -10.23
CA GLU A 39 -1.99 -8.89 -10.38
C GLU A 39 -1.45 -7.91 -9.34
N ILE A 40 -0.14 -7.97 -9.13
CA ILE A 40 0.58 -6.99 -8.31
C ILE A 40 0.93 -5.79 -9.19
N GLU A 41 0.49 -4.61 -8.80
CA GLU A 41 0.76 -3.37 -9.55
C GLU A 41 2.09 -2.74 -9.13
N GLU A 42 2.41 -2.74 -7.82
CA GLU A 42 3.56 -2.02 -7.30
C GLU A 42 4.06 -2.58 -5.96
N TRP A 43 5.35 -2.39 -5.69
CA TRP A 43 6.00 -2.65 -4.41
C TRP A 43 6.58 -1.35 -3.84
N ILE A 44 6.17 -0.98 -2.63
CA ILE A 44 6.63 0.23 -1.94
C ILE A 44 7.46 -0.16 -0.73
N ASN A 45 8.63 0.48 -0.59
CA ASN A 45 9.61 0.23 0.47
C ASN A 45 9.64 1.33 1.54
#